data_AF-A0A7V4PBG5-F1
#
_entry.id   AF-A0A7V4PBG5-F1
#
_cell.length_a   1.000
_cell.length_b   1.000
_cell.length_c   1.000
_cell.angle_alpha   90.00
_cell.angle_beta   90.00
_cell.angle_gamma   90.00
#
_symmetry.space_group_name_H-M   'P 1'
#
loop_
_entity.id
_entity.type
_entity.pdbx_description
1 polymer ?
#
loop_
_entity_poly.entity_id
_entity_poly.type
_entity_poly.pdbx_seq_one_letter_code
_entity_poly.pdbx_strand_id
1 'polypeptide(L)'
;MSGRWMAVVSFCAAVTVAGCGHQPDTSDKASSAPAATHGHSSAKAAVHSGWWCEVHGVPEAECGLCDAKLAAELQKKGDWCQEHQRPDSQCFVCHPELQAKFAARYEAKFGQQPPAPQ
;
A
#
# COMPACT_ATOMS: atom_id res chain seq x y z
N MET A 1 -21.32 38.56 -25.52
CA MET A 1 -21.04 38.22 -26.93
C MET A 1 -20.56 36.77 -26.97
N SER A 2 -21.43 35.78 -27.22
CA SER A 2 -21.69 35.16 -28.55
C SER A 2 -20.46 34.43 -29.12
N GLY A 3 -20.46 33.13 -29.46
CA GLY A 3 -21.53 32.18 -29.75
C GLY A 3 -21.08 30.70 -29.67
N ARG A 4 -22.01 29.76 -29.49
CA ARG A 4 -22.66 28.89 -30.52
C ARG A 4 -21.77 27.69 -30.91
N TRP A 5 -22.07 26.51 -30.37
CA TRP A 5 -22.88 25.44 -30.99
C TRP A 5 -22.12 24.62 -32.03
N MET A 6 -21.90 23.34 -31.73
CA MET A 6 -22.07 22.24 -32.70
C MET A 6 -22.27 20.94 -31.94
N ALA A 7 -23.53 20.51 -31.89
CA ALA A 7 -23.89 19.11 -31.69
C ALA A 7 -23.59 18.35 -32.97
N VAL A 8 -22.96 17.17 -32.88
CA VAL A 8 -23.11 16.12 -33.88
C VAL A 8 -23.36 14.81 -33.15
N VAL A 9 -24.55 14.29 -33.41
CA VAL A 9 -25.10 13.01 -33.02
C VAL A 9 -24.60 11.94 -33.99
N SER A 10 -24.58 10.69 -33.51
CA SER A 10 -24.73 9.45 -34.30
C SER A 10 -23.45 8.70 -34.68
N PHE A 11 -23.27 7.52 -34.07
CA PHE A 11 -23.44 6.27 -34.82
C PHE A 11 -23.74 5.11 -33.86
N CYS A 12 -24.95 4.57 -33.97
CA CYS A 12 -25.33 3.30 -33.35
C CYS A 12 -24.61 2.13 -34.03
N ALA A 13 -24.02 1.22 -33.25
CA ALA A 13 -23.79 -0.15 -33.66
C ALA A 13 -24.10 -1.08 -32.48
N ALA A 14 -25.21 -1.80 -32.58
CA ALA A 14 -25.61 -2.90 -31.69
C ALA A 14 -25.17 -4.25 -32.27
N VAL A 15 -25.41 -5.32 -31.49
CA VAL A 15 -25.28 -6.79 -31.74
C VAL A 15 -24.13 -7.40 -30.93
N THR A 16 -24.31 -7.80 -29.66
CA THR A 16 -24.93 -9.03 -29.06
C THR A 16 -24.22 -10.35 -29.33
N VAL A 17 -23.63 -10.95 -28.27
CA VAL A 17 -23.61 -12.41 -28.08
C VAL A 17 -24.00 -12.75 -26.64
N ALA A 18 -24.80 -13.80 -26.54
CA ALA A 18 -25.47 -14.30 -25.35
C ALA A 18 -24.55 -15.17 -24.47
N GLY A 19 -24.81 -15.15 -23.17
CA GLY A 19 -24.25 -16.08 -22.20
C GLY A 19 -24.98 -15.98 -20.86
N CYS A 20 -26.11 -16.67 -20.73
CA CYS A 20 -26.80 -16.88 -19.45
C CYS A 20 -26.38 -18.23 -18.87
N GLY A 21 -26.05 -18.26 -17.58
CA GLY A 21 -25.99 -19.47 -16.76
C GLY A 21 -26.08 -19.06 -15.29
N HIS A 22 -27.24 -19.28 -14.67
CA HIS A 22 -27.56 -18.90 -13.29
C HIS A 22 -27.50 -20.14 -12.37
N GLN A 23 -26.84 -19.98 -11.21
CA GLN A 23 -26.88 -20.65 -9.88
C GLN A 23 -27.99 -21.70 -9.61
N PRO A 24 -27.88 -22.67 -8.66
CA PRO A 24 -27.53 -22.42 -7.24
C PRO A 24 -27.06 -23.59 -6.28
N ASP A 25 -26.73 -23.21 -5.04
CA ASP A 25 -26.76 -23.82 -3.68
C ASP A 25 -26.11 -25.16 -3.16
N THR A 26 -25.25 -24.96 -2.14
CA THR A 26 -25.05 -25.60 -0.79
C THR A 26 -24.78 -27.10 -0.51
N SER A 27 -23.78 -27.30 0.39
CA SER A 27 -23.55 -28.41 1.36
C SER A 27 -23.01 -29.75 0.79
N ASP A 28 -21.92 -30.39 1.26
CA ASP A 28 -21.33 -30.55 2.60
C ASP A 28 -19.80 -30.86 2.62
N LYS A 29 -19.10 -30.24 3.58
CA LYS A 29 -18.05 -30.72 4.52
C LYS A 29 -17.24 -32.02 4.24
N ALA A 30 -15.90 -31.94 4.21
CA ALA A 30 -14.96 -32.47 5.25
C ALA A 30 -13.48 -32.61 4.79
N SER A 31 -12.58 -31.95 5.55
CA SER A 31 -11.15 -32.21 5.85
C SER A 31 -10.13 -32.47 4.71
N SER A 32 -9.06 -31.68 4.58
CA SER A 32 -7.98 -31.65 5.59
C SER A 32 -7.13 -30.35 5.63
N ALA A 33 -6.89 -29.88 6.87
CA ALA A 33 -5.81 -29.05 7.42
C ALA A 33 -5.52 -27.62 6.88
N PRO A 34 -5.61 -26.57 7.75
CA PRO A 34 -4.88 -25.32 7.55
C PRO A 34 -3.50 -25.42 8.23
N ALA A 35 -2.43 -25.39 7.43
CA ALA A 35 -1.09 -25.16 7.97
C ALA A 35 -0.87 -23.65 8.15
N ALA A 36 -0.85 -23.24 9.42
CA ALA A 36 -0.12 -22.11 9.99
C ALA A 36 -0.33 -20.70 9.37
N THR A 37 -1.37 -20.04 9.89
CA THR A 37 -1.30 -18.70 10.52
C THR A 37 -0.06 -17.83 10.24
N HIS A 38 -0.18 -16.89 9.30
CA HIS A 38 0.48 -15.60 9.43
C HIS A 38 -0.23 -14.79 10.52
N GLY A 39 0.19 -15.01 11.76
CA GLY A 39 -0.25 -14.22 12.89
C GLY A 39 0.38 -12.84 12.84
N HIS A 40 -0.40 -11.84 12.43
CA HIS A 40 -0.17 -10.45 12.83
C HIS A 40 -1.16 -10.13 13.94
N SER A 41 -0.77 -10.46 15.17
CA SER A 41 -1.46 -9.98 16.36
C SER A 41 -1.41 -8.47 16.40
N SER A 42 -2.60 -7.89 16.42
CA SER A 42 -2.87 -6.47 16.54
C SER A 42 -2.34 -5.91 17.87
N ALA A 43 -1.58 -4.82 17.77
CA ALA A 43 -1.64 -3.71 18.70
C ALA A 43 -1.69 -2.42 17.87
N LYS A 44 -2.90 -1.86 17.76
CA LYS A 44 -3.32 -0.65 17.02
C LYS A 44 -3.08 -0.65 15.51
N ALA A 45 -4.11 -1.05 14.78
CA ALA A 45 -4.23 -0.93 13.33
C ALA A 45 -4.14 0.54 12.87
N ALA A 46 -2.98 0.95 12.37
CA ALA A 46 -2.94 1.82 11.21
C ALA A 46 -3.29 0.96 9.99
N VAL A 47 -3.87 1.58 8.96
CA VAL A 47 -4.46 0.89 7.80
C VAL A 47 -3.34 0.34 6.91
N HIS A 48 -2.74 -0.80 7.28
CA HIS A 48 -1.60 -1.40 6.58
C HIS A 48 -2.04 -2.30 5.41
N SER A 49 -2.77 -1.75 4.43
CA SER A 49 -3.24 -2.52 3.27
C SER A 49 -2.38 -2.37 2.01
N GLY A 50 -1.27 -1.61 2.07
CA GLY A 50 -0.45 -1.25 0.90
C GLY A 50 1.04 -1.55 1.06
N TRP A 51 1.78 -1.41 -0.04
CA TRP A 51 3.25 -1.55 -0.06
C TRP A 51 3.97 -0.35 0.58
N TRP A 52 3.29 0.78 0.75
CA TRP A 52 3.87 2.05 1.21
C TRP A 52 3.25 2.52 2.52
N CYS A 53 4.08 2.97 3.44
CA CYS A 53 3.66 3.68 4.65
C CYS A 53 3.37 5.14 4.31
N GLU A 54 2.10 5.51 4.20
CA GLU A 54 1.74 6.90 3.92
C GLU A 54 2.12 7.85 5.06
N VAL A 55 2.15 7.35 6.29
CA VAL A 55 2.50 8.16 7.47
C VAL A 55 4.02 8.34 7.57
N HIS A 56 4.81 7.28 7.41
CA HIS A 56 6.25 7.33 7.69
C HIS A 56 7.15 7.44 6.45
N GLY A 57 6.58 7.38 5.25
CA GLY A 57 7.31 7.65 3.99
C GLY A 57 8.34 6.58 3.61
N VAL A 58 8.07 5.32 3.96
CA VAL A 58 8.93 4.16 3.67
C VAL A 58 8.08 2.97 3.23
N PRO A 59 8.65 1.94 2.56
CA PRO A 59 7.93 0.71 2.28
C PRO A 59 7.42 0.07 3.57
N GLU A 60 6.20 -0.47 3.53
CA GLU A 60 5.49 -0.84 4.74
C GLU A 60 6.12 -2.03 5.45
N ALA A 61 6.70 -2.96 4.68
CA ALA A 61 7.48 -4.08 5.19
C ALA A 61 8.83 -3.67 5.82
N GLU A 62 9.30 -2.45 5.56
CA GLU A 62 10.56 -1.91 6.08
C GLU A 62 10.33 -0.85 7.16
N CYS A 63 9.08 -0.51 7.47
CA CYS A 63 8.75 0.57 8.39
C CYS A 63 9.01 0.16 9.85
N GLY A 64 10.15 0.61 10.39
CA GLY A 64 10.49 0.35 11.79
C GLY A 64 9.65 1.13 12.80
N LEU A 65 8.74 2.01 12.33
CA LEU A 65 7.76 2.70 13.17
C LEU A 65 6.40 1.97 13.22
N CYS A 66 6.12 1.09 12.26
CA CYS A 66 4.88 0.31 12.21
C CYS A 66 5.07 -1.12 12.75
N ASP A 67 6.28 -1.69 12.61
CA ASP A 67 6.60 -3.02 13.13
C ASP A 67 7.55 -2.91 14.33
N ALA A 68 7.02 -3.17 15.53
CA ALA A 68 7.79 -3.13 16.78
C ALA A 68 8.89 -4.20 16.86
N LYS A 69 8.69 -5.36 16.21
CA LYS A 69 9.73 -6.39 16.13
C LYS A 69 10.88 -5.91 15.24
N LEU A 70 10.56 -5.35 14.07
CA LEU A 70 11.56 -4.75 13.19
C LEU A 70 12.30 -3.60 13.90
N ALA A 71 11.59 -2.73 14.61
CA ALA A 71 12.17 -1.66 15.41
C ALA A 71 13.23 -2.20 16.39
N ALA A 72 12.86 -3.24 17.15
CA ALA A 72 13.76 -3.87 18.10
C ALA A 72 14.98 -4.53 17.42
N GLU A 73 14.81 -5.10 16.23
CA GLU A 73 15.92 -5.64 15.45
C GLU A 73 16.86 -4.55 14.92
N LEU A 74 16.33 -3.42 14.45
CA LEU A 74 17.12 -2.28 13.98
C LEU A 74 17.89 -1.63 15.14
N GLN A 75 17.26 -1.47 16.31
CA GLN A 75 17.93 -1.05 17.55
C GLN A 75 19.10 -1.96 17.93
N LYS A 76 18.90 -3.28 17.91
CA LYS A 76 19.97 -4.26 18.20
C LYS A 76 21.14 -4.17 17.21
N LYS A 77 20.86 -3.80 15.96
CA LYS A 77 21.86 -3.60 14.90
C LYS A 77 22.55 -2.22 14.99
N GLY A 78 22.15 -1.36 15.93
CA GLY A 78 22.65 0.00 16.05
C GLY A 78 22.05 0.99 15.05
N ASP A 79 21.04 0.57 14.28
CA ASP A 79 20.31 1.41 13.34
C ASP A 79 19.16 2.12 14.06
N TRP A 80 19.51 3.08 14.92
CA TRP A 80 18.52 3.82 15.71
C TRP A 80 18.96 5.26 16.00
N CYS A 81 18.15 6.22 15.57
CA CYS A 81 18.29 7.61 15.93
C CYS A 81 17.58 7.85 17.28
N GLN A 82 18.36 8.12 18.33
CA GLN A 82 17.83 8.34 19.68
C GLN A 82 17.06 9.66 19.79
N GLU A 83 17.46 10.71 19.07
CA GLU A 83 16.81 12.02 19.15
C GLU A 83 15.39 12.01 18.55
N HIS A 84 15.20 11.23 17.49
CA HIS A 84 13.94 11.18 16.73
C HIS A 84 13.19 9.85 16.85
N GLN A 85 13.65 8.96 17.73
CA GLN A 85 12.99 7.69 18.09
C GLN A 85 12.54 6.85 16.89
N ARG A 86 13.43 6.70 15.90
CA ARG A 86 13.17 5.93 14.68
C ARG A 86 14.47 5.29 14.16
N PRO A 87 14.40 4.30 13.26
CA PRO A 87 15.61 3.77 12.63
C PRO A 87 16.42 4.88 11.99
N ASP A 88 17.74 4.88 12.18
CA ASP A 88 18.62 5.94 11.67
C ASP A 88 18.58 5.97 10.14
N SER A 89 18.57 4.79 9.52
CA SER A 89 18.34 4.53 8.08
C SER A 89 16.98 4.97 7.55
N GLN A 90 16.10 5.45 8.43
CA GLN A 90 14.81 6.01 8.06
C GLN A 90 14.71 7.47 8.53
N CYS A 91 15.64 8.00 9.33
CA CYS A 91 15.48 9.30 9.97
C CYS A 91 15.66 10.49 9.01
N PHE A 92 14.55 11.00 8.46
CA PHE A 92 14.57 12.14 7.53
C PHE A 92 14.93 13.49 8.16
N VAL A 93 14.90 13.60 9.49
CA VAL A 93 15.34 14.82 10.18
C VAL A 93 16.85 14.91 10.22
N CYS A 94 17.54 13.80 10.49
CA CYS A 94 19.00 13.73 10.46
C CYS A 94 19.55 13.58 9.04
N HIS A 95 18.83 12.83 8.19
CA HIS A 95 19.25 12.41 6.86
C HIS A 95 18.15 12.71 5.82
N PRO A 96 17.93 13.99 5.45
CA PRO A 96 16.85 14.38 4.54
C PRO A 96 16.97 13.75 3.14
N GLU A 97 18.17 13.36 2.73
CA GLU A 97 18.39 12.67 1.47
C GLU A 97 17.78 11.27 1.41
N LEU A 98 17.54 10.63 2.56
CA LEU A 98 16.88 9.32 2.62
C LEU A 98 15.43 9.42 2.13
N GLN A 99 14.74 10.54 2.39
CA GLN A 99 13.39 10.76 1.91
C GLN A 99 13.32 10.69 0.37
N ALA A 100 14.26 11.35 -0.31
CA ALA A 100 14.36 11.30 -1.77
C ALA A 100 14.66 9.88 -2.28
N LYS A 101 15.51 9.12 -1.57
CA LYS A 101 15.81 7.72 -1.92
C LYS A 101 14.56 6.83 -1.82
N PHE A 102 13.77 6.95 -0.75
CA PHE A 102 12.53 6.17 -0.63
C PHE A 102 11.47 6.63 -1.64
N ALA A 103 11.36 7.94 -1.91
CA ALA A 103 10.47 8.47 -2.93
C ALA A 103 10.80 7.94 -4.33
N ALA A 104 12.09 7.89 -4.70
CA ALA A 104 12.52 7.31 -5.97
C ALA A 104 12.15 5.82 -6.09
N ARG A 105 12.21 5.06 -4.98
CA ARG A 105 11.75 3.65 -4.96
C ARG A 105 10.25 3.53 -5.17
N TYR A 106 9.46 4.44 -4.60
CA TYR A 106 8.02 4.51 -4.82
C TYR A 106 7.71 4.85 -6.28
N GLU A 107 8.34 5.89 -6.83
CA GLU A 107 8.15 6.30 -8.22
C GLU A 107 8.54 5.20 -9.20
N ALA A 108 9.66 4.51 -8.97
CA ALA A 108 10.06 3.37 -9.79
C ALA A 108 9.01 2.25 -9.81
N LYS A 109 8.19 2.12 -8.76
CA LYS A 109 7.15 1.10 -8.66
C LYS A 109 5.80 1.54 -9.23
N PHE A 110 5.43 2.80 -9.04
CA PHE A 110 4.08 3.31 -9.33
C PHE A 110 4.01 4.38 -10.43
N GLY A 111 5.15 4.87 -10.91
CA GLY A 111 5.23 5.91 -11.94
C GLY A 111 4.81 7.31 -11.47
N GLN A 112 4.68 7.53 -10.17
CA GLN A 112 4.32 8.82 -9.56
C GLN A 112 5.05 9.01 -8.23
N GLN A 113 5.14 10.26 -7.76
CA GLN A 113 5.72 10.56 -6.44
C GLN A 113 4.85 10.00 -5.30
N PRO A 114 5.43 9.60 -4.16
CA PRO A 114 4.66 9.13 -3.02
C PRO A 114 3.81 10.26 -2.43
N PRO A 115 2.72 9.92 -1.72
CA PRO A 115 2.05 10.89 -0.86
C PRO A 115 3.05 11.45 0.17
N ALA A 116 2.89 12.73 0.51
CA ALA A 116 3.69 13.35 1.55
C ALA A 116 3.49 12.62 2.88
N PRO A 117 4.59 12.29 3.62
CA PRO A 117 4.49 11.74 4.96
C PRO A 117 3.69 12.67 5.87
N GLN A 118 2.88 12.11 6.77
CA GLN A 118 2.02 12.86 7.69
C GLN A 118 2.71 13.18 9.02
#